data_AF-A0A183A558-F1
#
_entry.id   AF-A0A183A558-F1
#
_cell.length_a   1.000
_cell.length_b   1.000
_cell.length_c   1.000
_cell.angle_alpha   90.00
_cell.angle_beta   90.00
_cell.angle_gamma   90.00
#
_symmetry.space_group_name_H-M   'P 1'
#
loop_
_entity.id
_entity.type
_entity.pdbx_description
1 polymer ?
#
loop_
_entity_poly.entity_id
_entity_poly.type
_entity_poly.pdbx_seq_one_letter_code
_entity_poly.pdbx_strand_id
1 'polypeptide(L)'
;MHRLGGSLDMQLGLYSLLAYILPNLNQPAVRALRVLRPLKLVTGFESLQIVLKSIIRAMAPLLQISLLVLFAITIFAIIGLEFYSGGFHMTCFSVYNPDTLPTSLPNRPNLVPCSLPNGTSTNTGGIPHGAFVCPTDYICKGYWEGPNYGITSFDNIGYAMLTVFQCITMEGWTEIMYSVS
;
A
#
# COMPACT_ATOMS: atom_id res chain seq x y z
N MET A 1 10.97 -24.80 41.46
CA MET A 1 9.67 -24.99 40.77
C MET A 1 9.18 -23.65 40.18
N HIS A 2 9.90 -23.06 39.22
CA HIS A 2 9.64 -21.68 38.74
C HIS A 2 9.73 -21.54 37.20
N ARG A 3 9.26 -22.54 36.44
CA ARG A 3 9.37 -22.55 34.96
C ARG A 3 8.12 -23.05 34.20
N LEU A 4 6.93 -22.98 34.79
CA LEU A 4 5.69 -23.41 34.12
C LEU A 4 4.58 -22.33 34.04
N GLY A 5 4.71 -21.19 34.73
CA GLY A 5 3.67 -20.13 34.76
C GLY A 5 3.49 -19.37 33.44
N GLY A 6 4.58 -18.98 32.76
CA GLY A 6 4.50 -18.08 31.60
C GLY A 6 3.81 -18.65 30.36
N SER A 7 3.74 -19.98 30.20
CA SER A 7 3.05 -20.62 29.07
C SER A 7 1.54 -20.64 29.27
N LEU A 8 1.07 -20.76 30.51
CA LEU A 8 -0.36 -20.80 30.84
C LEU A 8 -0.97 -19.41 30.75
N ASP A 9 -0.25 -18.38 31.20
CA ASP A 9 -0.71 -16.99 31.16
C ASP A 9 -0.89 -16.47 29.73
N MET A 10 0.00 -16.82 28.80
CA MET A 10 -0.14 -16.47 27.38
C MET A 10 -1.32 -17.20 26.73
N GLN A 11 -1.55 -18.48 27.11
CA GLN A 11 -2.70 -19.25 26.64
C GLN A 11 -4.02 -18.62 27.13
N LEU A 12 -4.11 -18.30 28.42
CA LEU A 12 -5.28 -17.68 29.06
C LEU A 12 -5.56 -16.28 28.49
N GLY A 13 -4.52 -15.49 28.20
CA GLY A 13 -4.62 -14.21 27.52
C GLY A 13 -5.18 -14.34 26.11
N LEU A 14 -4.69 -15.31 25.33
CA LEU A 14 -5.18 -15.57 23.97
C LEU A 14 -6.63 -16.07 23.97
N TYR A 15 -7.00 -16.97 24.88
CA TYR A 15 -8.38 -17.45 25.03
C TYR A 15 -9.34 -16.36 25.47
N SER A 16 -8.93 -15.48 26.40
CA SER A 16 -9.75 -14.32 26.83
C SER A 16 -9.91 -13.29 25.70
N LEU A 17 -8.84 -13.03 24.94
CA LEU A 17 -8.88 -12.12 23.80
C LEU A 17 -9.77 -12.67 22.68
N LEU A 18 -9.70 -13.98 22.38
CA LEU A 18 -10.60 -14.65 21.45
C LEU A 18 -12.05 -14.60 21.93
N ALA A 19 -12.31 -14.88 23.21
CA ALA A 19 -13.65 -14.83 23.77
C ALA A 19 -14.26 -13.42 23.79
N TYR A 20 -13.43 -12.37 23.84
CA TYR A 20 -13.87 -10.96 23.81
C TYR A 20 -14.13 -10.44 22.39
N ILE A 21 -13.31 -10.87 21.41
CA ILE A 21 -13.42 -10.45 20.01
C ILE A 21 -14.59 -11.17 19.30
N LEU A 22 -14.78 -12.47 19.54
CA LEU A 22 -15.81 -13.28 18.86
C LEU A 22 -17.26 -12.76 18.99
N PRO A 23 -17.76 -12.29 20.15
CA PRO A 23 -19.11 -11.75 20.28
C PRO A 23 -19.25 -10.30 19.81
N ASN A 24 -18.15 -9.54 19.68
CA ASN A 24 -18.14 -8.16 19.18
C ASN A 24 -18.00 -8.07 17.65
N LEU A 25 -17.82 -9.19 16.95
CA LEU A 25 -17.72 -9.24 15.49
C LEU A 25 -19.11 -9.31 14.85
N ASN A 26 -19.38 -8.38 13.92
CA ASN A 26 -20.61 -8.30 13.13
C ASN A 26 -20.98 -9.66 12.48
N GLN A 27 -22.27 -9.96 12.29
CA GLN A 27 -22.79 -11.22 11.70
C GLN A 27 -22.08 -11.72 10.42
N PRO A 28 -21.64 -10.84 9.48
CA PRO A 28 -20.84 -11.25 8.31
C PRO A 28 -19.45 -11.76 8.69
N ALA A 29 -18.80 -11.17 9.70
CA ALA A 29 -17.48 -11.58 10.18
C ALA A 29 -17.54 -12.97 10.83
N VAL A 30 -18.60 -13.28 11.60
CA VAL A 30 -18.83 -14.64 12.14
C VAL A 30 -19.08 -15.67 11.03
N ARG A 31 -19.62 -15.25 9.88
CA ARG A 31 -19.76 -16.11 8.69
C ARG A 31 -18.42 -16.33 8.00
N ALA A 32 -17.55 -15.32 7.91
CA ALA A 32 -16.18 -15.43 7.40
C ALA A 32 -15.29 -16.33 8.29
N LEU A 33 -15.51 -16.34 9.62
CA LEU A 33 -14.81 -17.25 10.54
C LEU A 33 -15.08 -18.74 10.24
N ARG A 34 -16.13 -19.07 9.48
CA ARG A 34 -16.38 -20.45 9.03
C ARG A 34 -15.38 -20.91 7.96
N VAL A 35 -14.70 -20.00 7.27
CA VAL A 35 -13.59 -20.31 6.33
C VAL A 35 -12.33 -20.76 7.07
N LEU A 36 -12.21 -20.46 8.37
CA LEU A 36 -11.13 -20.96 9.24
C LEU A 36 -11.40 -22.37 9.80
N ARG A 37 -12.53 -23.01 9.48
CA ARG A 37 -12.80 -24.42 9.86
C ARG A 37 -11.72 -25.43 9.42
N PRO A 38 -11.04 -25.30 8.27
CA PRO A 38 -9.92 -26.16 7.89
C PRO A 38 -8.75 -26.12 8.89
N LEU A 39 -8.60 -25.04 9.68
CA LEU A 39 -7.59 -24.97 10.75
C LEU A 39 -7.88 -25.97 11.88
N LYS A 40 -9.15 -26.36 12.12
CA LYS A 40 -9.50 -27.43 13.07
C LYS A 40 -9.08 -28.83 12.57
N LEU A 41 -9.05 -29.05 11.26
CA LEU A 41 -8.52 -30.28 10.66
C LEU A 41 -7.00 -30.38 10.84
N VAL A 42 -6.28 -29.26 10.72
CA VAL A 42 -4.83 -29.17 10.99
C VAL A 42 -4.50 -29.51 12.45
N THR A 43 -5.39 -29.20 13.41
CA THR A 43 -5.24 -29.60 14.81
C THR A 43 -5.65 -31.05 15.10
N GLY A 44 -6.28 -31.76 14.15
CA GLY A 44 -6.68 -33.16 14.32
C GLY A 44 -5.56 -34.16 14.01
N PHE A 45 -4.56 -33.78 13.20
CA PHE A 45 -3.46 -34.65 12.79
C PHE A 45 -2.12 -34.13 13.34
N GLU A 46 -1.46 -34.95 14.15
CA GLU A 46 -0.22 -34.62 14.87
C GLU A 46 0.92 -34.18 13.92
N SER A 47 0.98 -34.76 12.72
CA SER A 47 1.98 -34.44 11.69
C SER A 47 1.93 -32.98 11.19
N LEU A 48 0.73 -32.39 11.07
CA LEU A 48 0.57 -31.01 10.56
C LEU A 48 0.83 -29.96 11.64
N GLN A 49 0.54 -30.29 12.90
CA GLN A 49 0.84 -29.42 14.03
C GLN A 49 2.34 -29.19 14.21
N ILE A 50 3.15 -30.22 13.97
CA ILE A 50 4.62 -30.14 14.03
C ILE A 50 5.13 -29.14 12.97
N VAL A 51 4.58 -29.19 11.76
CA VAL A 51 4.95 -28.28 10.66
C VAL A 51 4.55 -26.84 11.00
N LEU A 52 3.31 -26.59 11.42
CA LEU A 52 2.84 -25.25 11.77
C LEU A 52 3.63 -24.65 12.96
N LYS A 53 3.91 -25.46 13.98
CA LYS A 53 4.73 -25.04 15.13
C LYS A 53 6.17 -24.71 14.73
N SER A 54 6.71 -25.41 13.74
CA SER A 54 8.03 -25.12 13.17
C SER A 54 8.03 -23.79 12.41
N ILE A 55 6.98 -23.50 11.62
CA ILE A 55 6.82 -22.21 10.93
C ILE A 55 6.72 -21.05 11.93
N ILE A 56 5.86 -21.16 12.94
CA ILE A 56 5.69 -20.10 13.95
C ILE A 56 6.98 -19.84 14.72
N ARG A 57 7.74 -20.90 15.06
CA ARG A 57 9.04 -20.75 15.72
C ARG A 57 10.07 -20.04 14.83
N ALA A 58 10.00 -20.23 13.51
CA ALA A 58 10.84 -19.55 12.54
C ALA A 58 10.44 -18.07 12.30
N MET A 59 9.19 -17.69 12.55
CA MET A 59 8.72 -16.29 12.41
C MET A 59 9.26 -15.36 13.51
N ALA A 60 9.51 -15.87 14.71
CA ALA A 60 10.03 -15.07 15.83
C ALA A 60 11.34 -14.31 15.52
N PRO A 61 12.40 -14.95 14.97
CA PRO A 61 13.62 -14.23 14.58
C PRO A 61 13.40 -13.29 13.38
N LEU A 62 12.46 -13.61 12.49
CA LEU A 62 12.13 -12.77 11.33
C LEU A 62 11.46 -11.45 11.73
N LEU A 63 10.77 -11.41 12.88
CA LEU A 63 10.13 -10.19 13.39
C LEU A 63 11.15 -9.08 13.66
N GLN A 64 12.34 -9.40 14.17
CA GLN A 64 13.38 -8.41 14.43
C GLN A 64 13.86 -7.72 13.13
N ILE A 65 14.05 -8.51 12.08
CA ILE A 65 14.42 -8.01 10.75
C ILE A 65 13.25 -7.22 10.15
N SER A 66 12.02 -7.71 10.31
CA SER A 66 10.81 -7.01 9.86
C SER A 66 10.63 -5.65 10.53
N LEU A 67 10.95 -5.52 11.83
CA LEU A 67 10.91 -4.25 12.55
C LEU A 67 11.93 -3.26 11.97
N LEU A 68 13.14 -3.73 11.66
CA LEU A 68 14.16 -2.92 10.99
C LEU A 68 13.69 -2.43 9.61
N VAL A 69 13.10 -3.33 8.81
CA VAL A 69 12.56 -2.98 7.48
C VAL A 69 11.41 -2.00 7.60
N LEU A 70 10.50 -2.18 8.55
CA LEU A 70 9.38 -1.26 8.79
C LEU A 70 9.88 0.13 9.19
N PHE A 71 10.92 0.22 10.02
CA PHE A 71 11.55 1.49 10.33
C PHE A 71 12.15 2.16 9.08
N ALA A 72 12.84 1.41 8.23
CA ALA A 72 13.34 1.95 6.96
C ALA A 72 12.20 2.44 6.04
N ILE A 73 11.09 1.69 5.94
CA ILE A 73 9.88 2.10 5.20
C ILE A 73 9.35 3.44 5.71
N THR A 74 9.28 3.64 7.04
CA THR A 74 8.79 4.91 7.60
C THR A 74 9.67 6.09 7.20
N ILE A 75 10.99 5.92 7.17
CA ILE A 75 11.92 6.99 6.77
C ILE A 75 11.69 7.35 5.29
N PHE A 76 11.68 6.37 4.39
CA PHE A 76 11.46 6.61 2.97
C PHE A 76 10.06 7.17 2.69
N ALA A 77 9.04 6.77 3.47
CA ALA A 77 7.70 7.30 3.34
C ALA A 77 7.62 8.78 3.72
N ILE A 78 8.30 9.21 4.80
CA ILE A 78 8.37 10.63 5.19
C ILE A 78 9.09 11.44 4.10
N ILE A 79 10.22 10.95 3.59
CA ILE A 79 10.93 11.62 2.49
C ILE A 79 10.04 11.73 1.26
N GLY A 80 9.37 10.64 0.87
CA GLY A 80 8.46 10.66 -0.27
C GLY A 80 7.27 11.60 -0.10
N LEU A 81 6.69 11.68 1.10
CA LEU A 81 5.61 12.61 1.45
C LEU A 81 6.05 14.06 1.27
N GLU A 82 7.21 14.44 1.80
CA GLU A 82 7.71 15.82 1.69
C GLU A 82 8.02 16.25 0.25
N PHE A 83 8.54 15.33 -0.58
CA PHE A 83 8.94 15.64 -1.96
C PHE A 83 7.80 15.52 -2.97
N TYR A 84 6.89 14.57 -2.79
CA TYR A 84 5.90 14.18 -3.81
C TYR A 84 4.44 14.39 -3.38
N SER A 85 4.20 15.11 -2.28
CA SER A 85 2.85 15.51 -1.89
C SER A 85 2.16 16.29 -3.02
N GLY A 86 0.93 15.89 -3.34
CA GLY A 86 0.06 16.52 -4.34
C GLY A 86 0.42 16.20 -5.80
N GLY A 87 1.59 15.61 -6.07
CA GLY A 87 2.07 15.36 -7.44
C GLY A 87 1.24 14.32 -8.19
N PHE A 88 0.75 13.30 -7.47
CA PHE A 88 0.00 12.19 -8.06
C PHE A 88 -1.45 12.53 -8.44
N HIS A 89 -1.94 13.69 -8.03
CA HIS A 89 -3.31 14.15 -8.31
C HIS A 89 -3.43 14.96 -9.61
N MET A 90 -2.31 15.16 -10.32
CA MET A 90 -2.25 15.97 -11.53
C MET A 90 -2.29 15.08 -12.77
N THR A 91 -3.23 15.28 -13.69
CA THR A 91 -3.22 14.54 -14.96
C THR A 91 -3.67 15.42 -16.12
N CYS A 92 -3.59 14.89 -17.33
CA CYS A 92 -3.94 15.60 -18.55
C CYS A 92 -5.45 15.51 -18.79
N PHE A 93 -6.12 16.66 -18.84
CA PHE A 93 -7.53 16.80 -19.22
C PHE A 93 -7.63 17.37 -20.63
N SER A 94 -8.62 16.93 -21.40
CA SER A 94 -8.86 17.49 -22.72
C SER A 94 -9.34 18.93 -22.62
N VAL A 95 -8.84 19.82 -23.48
CA VAL A 95 -9.31 21.21 -23.56
C VAL A 95 -10.80 21.30 -23.92
N TYR A 96 -11.32 20.32 -24.69
CA TYR A 96 -12.72 20.28 -25.09
C TYR A 96 -13.66 19.92 -23.93
N ASN A 97 -13.23 19.03 -23.03
CA ASN A 97 -14.00 18.56 -21.88
C ASN A 97 -13.15 18.60 -20.59
N PRO A 98 -12.95 19.78 -19.98
CA PRO A 98 -12.02 19.98 -18.87
C PRO A 98 -12.51 19.46 -17.50
N ASP A 99 -13.76 19.02 -17.42
CA ASP A 99 -14.41 18.58 -16.18
C ASP A 99 -14.64 17.05 -16.14
N THR A 100 -14.40 16.36 -17.25
CA THR A 100 -14.50 14.90 -17.33
C THR A 100 -13.11 14.28 -17.38
N LEU A 101 -12.83 13.34 -16.48
CA LEU A 101 -11.59 12.57 -16.50
C LEU A 101 -11.53 11.71 -17.77
N PRO A 102 -10.48 11.84 -18.62
CA PRO A 102 -10.34 10.99 -19.79
C PRO A 102 -10.04 9.54 -19.37
N THR A 103 -10.57 8.58 -20.12
CA THR A 103 -10.31 7.15 -19.87
C THR A 103 -8.93 6.69 -20.36
N SER A 104 -8.34 7.42 -21.30
CA SER A 104 -7.01 7.17 -21.83
C SER A 104 -6.38 8.47 -22.38
N LEU A 105 -5.06 8.49 -22.47
CA LEU A 105 -4.30 9.57 -23.11
C LEU A 105 -3.90 9.13 -24.53
N PRO A 106 -3.67 10.07 -25.47
CA PRO A 106 -3.14 9.70 -26.76
C PRO A 106 -1.73 9.11 -26.55
N ASN A 107 -1.53 7.89 -27.05
CA ASN A 107 -0.34 7.04 -26.88
C ASN A 107 -0.18 6.32 -25.52
N ARG A 108 -1.14 6.41 -24.59
CA ARG A 108 -1.07 5.74 -23.28
C ARG A 108 -2.44 5.18 -22.86
N PRO A 109 -2.56 3.89 -22.53
CA PRO A 109 -3.83 3.33 -22.07
C PRO A 109 -4.20 3.79 -20.65
N ASN A 110 -3.19 4.14 -19.83
CA ASN A 110 -3.37 4.55 -18.44
C ASN A 110 -3.11 6.05 -18.28
N LEU A 111 -3.83 6.65 -17.32
CA LEU A 111 -3.55 8.00 -16.87
C LEU A 111 -2.23 8.02 -16.10
N VAL A 112 -1.46 9.07 -16.31
CA VAL A 112 -0.18 9.29 -15.65
C VAL A 112 -0.14 10.70 -15.06
N PRO A 113 0.65 10.91 -13.99
CA PRO A 113 0.91 12.22 -13.48
C PRO A 113 1.52 13.15 -14.53
N CYS A 114 1.11 14.41 -14.58
CA CYS A 114 1.72 15.42 -15.42
C CYS A 114 2.38 16.51 -14.57
N SER A 115 3.45 17.10 -15.10
CA SER A 115 4.05 18.30 -14.52
C SER A 115 3.44 19.56 -15.13
N LEU A 116 3.20 20.60 -14.33
CA LEU A 116 2.76 21.88 -14.90
C LEU A 116 3.94 22.56 -15.58
N PRO A 117 3.77 23.06 -16.81
CA PRO A 117 4.66 24.10 -17.28
C PRO A 117 4.37 25.35 -16.44
N ASN A 118 5.33 25.76 -15.62
CA ASN A 118 5.33 27.10 -15.01
C ASN A 118 5.50 28.12 -16.15
N GLY A 119 4.42 28.46 -16.84
CA GLY A 119 4.39 29.37 -17.98
C GLY A 119 3.93 28.71 -19.28
N THR A 120 3.07 29.42 -20.00
CA THR A 120 2.60 29.17 -21.37
C THR A 120 3.65 28.50 -22.27
N SER A 121 3.51 27.19 -22.49
CA SER A 121 3.91 26.34 -23.64
C SER A 121 5.20 26.60 -24.44
N THR A 122 6.10 27.49 -24.03
CA THR A 122 7.24 27.95 -24.85
C THR A 122 8.55 28.13 -24.08
N ASN A 123 8.54 28.05 -22.75
CA ASN A 123 9.75 28.14 -21.94
C ASN A 123 10.03 26.81 -21.25
N THR A 124 10.86 25.98 -21.89
CA THR A 124 11.39 24.70 -21.39
C THR A 124 12.35 24.83 -20.19
N GLY A 125 12.42 25.99 -19.55
CA GLY A 125 13.39 26.30 -18.48
C GLY A 125 12.95 25.94 -17.06
N GLY A 126 11.70 25.47 -16.86
CA GLY A 126 11.14 25.19 -15.52
C GLY A 126 10.58 23.78 -15.33
N ILE A 127 10.67 22.91 -16.34
CA ILE A 127 10.16 21.53 -16.26
C ILE A 127 11.34 20.62 -15.88
N PRO A 128 11.23 19.79 -14.82
CA PRO A 128 12.26 18.82 -14.50
C PRO A 128 12.47 17.86 -15.68
N HIS A 129 13.73 17.63 -16.06
CA HIS A 129 14.07 16.73 -17.15
C HIS A 129 13.58 15.31 -16.83
N GLY A 130 12.75 14.74 -17.71
CA GLY A 130 12.12 13.43 -17.50
C GLY A 130 10.62 13.49 -17.24
N ALA A 131 10.09 14.68 -16.88
CA ALA A 131 8.68 14.84 -16.56
C ALA A 131 7.76 14.67 -17.75
N PHE A 132 6.68 13.94 -17.50
CA PHE A 132 5.63 13.77 -18.48
C PHE A 132 4.91 15.11 -18.73
N VAL A 133 4.92 15.52 -20.00
CA VAL A 133 4.24 16.71 -20.50
C VAL A 133 3.03 16.28 -21.31
N CYS A 134 1.90 16.92 -21.06
CA CYS A 134 0.66 16.62 -21.77
C CYS A 134 0.80 16.85 -23.29
N PRO A 135 0.14 16.02 -24.11
CA PRO A 135 0.09 16.19 -25.56
C PRO A 135 -0.72 17.43 -25.96
N THR A 136 -0.66 17.81 -27.24
CA THR A 136 -1.46 18.93 -27.78
C THR A 136 -2.95 18.70 -27.51
N ASP A 137 -3.69 19.78 -27.22
CA ASP A 137 -5.11 19.78 -26.84
C ASP A 137 -5.43 19.15 -25.47
N TYR A 138 -4.42 18.95 -24.63
CA TYR A 138 -4.57 18.57 -23.23
C TYR A 138 -3.89 19.57 -22.29
N ILE A 139 -4.51 19.80 -21.13
CA ILE A 139 -4.01 20.66 -20.06
C ILE A 139 -3.78 19.85 -18.78
N CYS A 140 -2.69 20.15 -18.08
CA CYS A 140 -2.39 19.50 -16.80
C CYS A 140 -3.24 20.12 -15.67
N LYS A 141 -4.08 19.33 -15.00
CA LYS A 141 -5.02 19.80 -13.96
C LYS A 141 -5.05 18.81 -12.77
N GLY A 142 -5.20 19.32 -11.55
CA GLY A 142 -5.17 18.57 -10.29
C GLY A 142 -6.51 17.99 -9.80
N TYR A 143 -7.34 17.44 -10.68
CA TYR A 143 -8.69 16.91 -10.33
C TYR A 143 -8.76 15.39 -10.31
N TRP A 144 -7.61 14.71 -10.41
CA TRP A 144 -7.55 13.25 -10.45
C TRP A 144 -7.35 12.69 -9.06
N GLU A 145 -8.09 11.64 -8.69
CA GLU A 145 -7.89 10.91 -7.42
C GLU A 145 -6.51 10.28 -7.31
N GLY A 146 -5.81 10.08 -8.43
CA GLY A 146 -4.47 9.50 -8.51
C GLY A 146 -4.48 8.07 -9.06
N PRO A 147 -3.27 7.50 -9.28
CA PRO A 147 -3.14 6.16 -9.84
C PRO A 147 -3.72 5.11 -8.89
N ASN A 148 -4.20 4.00 -9.46
CA ASN A 148 -4.81 2.89 -8.72
C ASN A 148 -5.92 3.33 -7.74
N TYR A 149 -6.83 4.20 -8.18
CA TYR A 149 -7.93 4.75 -7.36
C TYR A 149 -7.44 5.54 -6.14
N GLY A 150 -6.29 6.24 -6.27
CA GLY A 150 -5.71 7.06 -5.21
C GLY A 150 -4.96 6.29 -4.11
N ILE A 151 -4.80 4.97 -4.25
CA ILE A 151 -4.07 4.15 -3.27
C ILE A 151 -2.56 4.38 -3.36
N THR A 152 -2.03 4.51 -4.58
CA THR A 152 -0.61 4.82 -4.82
C THR A 152 -0.42 6.33 -4.82
N SER A 153 -0.11 6.87 -3.65
CA SER A 153 0.02 8.31 -3.41
C SER A 153 0.96 8.59 -2.23
N PHE A 154 1.48 9.82 -2.18
CA PHE A 154 2.36 10.31 -1.12
C PHE A 154 1.74 11.49 -0.37
N ASP A 155 0.40 11.51 -0.23
CA ASP A 155 -0.31 12.62 0.43
C ASP A 155 -0.55 12.37 1.92
N ASN A 156 -0.53 11.10 2.31
CA ASN A 156 -0.70 10.67 3.69
C ASN A 156 0.38 9.67 4.05
N ILE A 157 0.80 9.68 5.32
CA ILE A 157 1.84 8.75 5.81
C ILE A 157 1.46 7.28 5.60
N GLY A 158 0.17 6.93 5.73
CA GLY A 158 -0.32 5.56 5.50
C GLY A 158 -0.18 5.09 4.05
N TYR A 159 -0.63 5.91 3.10
CA TYR A 159 -0.51 5.61 1.67
C TYR A 159 0.95 5.66 1.20
N ALA A 160 1.76 6.58 1.73
CA ALA A 160 3.18 6.64 1.45
C ALA A 160 3.91 5.37 1.92
N MET A 161 3.62 4.88 3.13
CA MET A 161 4.19 3.61 3.62
C MET A 161 3.76 2.41 2.77
N LEU A 162 2.50 2.35 2.33
CA LEU A 162 2.00 1.26 1.46
C LEU A 162 2.68 1.30 0.08
N THR A 163 2.83 2.49 -0.50
CA THR A 163 3.49 2.70 -1.79
C THR A 163 4.97 2.33 -1.72
N VAL A 164 5.68 2.72 -0.65
CA VAL A 164 7.09 2.34 -0.43
C VAL A 164 7.23 0.83 -0.17
N PHE A 165 6.32 0.24 0.59
CA PHE A 165 6.28 -1.21 0.80
C PHE A 165 6.13 -1.96 -0.53
N GLN A 166 5.20 -1.51 -1.38
CA GLN A 166 4.99 -2.05 -2.72
C GLN A 166 6.29 -1.97 -3.56
N CYS A 167 6.99 -0.84 -3.53
CA CYS A 167 8.29 -0.68 -4.19
C CYS A 167 9.35 -1.68 -3.69
N ILE A 168 9.46 -1.87 -2.36
CA ILE A 168 10.45 -2.78 -1.76
C ILE A 168 10.14 -4.25 -2.08
N THR A 169 8.86 -4.61 -2.19
CA THR A 169 8.44 -5.95 -2.62
C THR A 169 8.65 -6.21 -4.12
N MET A 170 9.12 -5.23 -4.89
CA MET A 170 9.36 -5.31 -6.33
C MET A 170 8.10 -5.57 -7.18
N GLU A 171 6.92 -5.29 -6.64
CA GLU A 171 5.65 -5.46 -7.35
C GLU A 171 5.16 -4.09 -7.84
N GLY A 172 5.11 -3.87 -9.17
CA GLY A 172 4.63 -2.61 -9.74
C GLY A 172 5.48 -1.36 -9.41
N TRP A 173 6.70 -1.53 -8.91
CA TRP A 173 7.61 -0.42 -8.57
C TRP A 173 7.96 0.46 -9.76
N THR A 174 8.03 -0.12 -10.96
CA THR A 174 8.33 0.61 -12.20
C THR A 174 7.24 1.60 -12.54
N GLU A 175 5.97 1.25 -12.30
CA GLU A 175 4.82 2.12 -12.55
C GLU A 175 4.84 3.34 -11.62
N ILE A 176 5.22 3.12 -10.35
CA ILE A 176 5.40 4.19 -9.36
C ILE A 176 6.56 5.10 -9.79
N MET A 177 7.69 4.53 -10.23
CA MET A 177 8.83 5.29 -10.74
C MET A 177 8.45 6.17 -11.94
N TYR A 178 7.72 5.61 -12.92
CA TYR A 178 7.24 6.38 -14.08
C TYR A 178 6.20 7.43 -13.73
N SER A 179 5.49 7.27 -12.62
CA SER A 179 4.51 8.25 -12.14
C SER A 179 5.17 9.45 -11.46
N VAL A 180 6.39 9.28 -10.97
CA VAL A 180 7.19 10.32 -10.31
C VAL A 180 8.09 11.08 -11.30
N SER A 181 8.41 10.43 -12.42
CA SER A 181 9.33 10.94 -13.43
C SER A 181 8.71 12.08 -14.23
#